data_AF-A0A926WDY6-F1
#
_entry.id   AF-A0A926WDY6-F1
#
_cell.length_a   1.000
_cell.length_b   1.000
_cell.length_c   1.000
_cell.angle_alpha   90.00
_cell.angle_beta   90.00
_cell.angle_gamma   90.00
#
_symmetry.space_group_name_H-M   'P 1'
#
loop_
_entity.id
_entity.type
_entity.pdbx_description
1 polymer ?
#
loop_
_entity_poly.entity_id
_entity_poly.type
_entity_poly.pdbx_seq_one_letter_code
_entity_poly.pdbx_strand_id
1 'polypeptide(L)'
;MPSVQDTAYPRLKNHLTEKDLLTLYTPTTEELELAKRVTMKPVTCLNFLVLLKAFQRLRYGVALVDVPASITRHIVTSVQLPTSRQKVSQYDASETRRRHLSVIRDYLQIAAFDQKAHEAMLEALKMAVEAKYDLVDLVNIALEELVREHFELPGFSTLERAARTVRKAHLEQLYQQVSEALTSAQRQQLASFFSEGDEDTHWERLK
;
A
#
# COMPACT_ATOMS: atom_id res chain seq x y z
N MET A 1 -5.20 0.31 15.76
CA MET A 1 -4.13 0.49 14.76
C MET A 1 -4.81 0.55 13.39
N PRO A 2 -4.35 1.38 12.44
CA PRO A 2 -4.96 1.41 11.11
C PRO A 2 -4.85 0.01 10.51
N SER A 3 -5.98 -0.62 10.20
CA SER A 3 -5.94 -1.86 9.45
C SER A 3 -5.89 -1.55 7.96
N VAL A 4 -5.39 -2.49 7.16
CA VAL A 4 -5.44 -2.36 5.70
C VAL A 4 -6.88 -2.16 5.20
N GLN A 5 -7.88 -2.68 5.95
CA GLN A 5 -9.30 -2.54 5.61
C GLN A 5 -9.82 -1.12 5.77
N ASP A 6 -9.23 -0.33 6.66
CA ASP A 6 -9.66 1.03 6.95
C ASP A 6 -9.03 2.06 5.99
N THR A 7 -8.09 1.62 5.15
CA THR A 7 -7.31 2.49 4.25
C THR A 7 -7.67 2.26 2.79
N ALA A 8 -7.27 3.20 1.94
CA ALA A 8 -7.34 3.10 0.48
C ALA A 8 -6.25 2.17 -0.12
N TYR A 9 -5.50 1.44 0.70
CA TYR A 9 -4.44 0.55 0.22
C TYR A 9 -5.01 -0.50 -0.74
N PRO A 10 -4.45 -0.62 -1.96
CA PRO A 10 -5.07 -1.43 -3.00
C PRO A 10 -4.92 -2.93 -2.71
N ARG A 11 -5.98 -3.68 -3.03
CA ARG A 11 -6.08 -5.12 -2.79
C ARG A 11 -6.82 -5.80 -3.93
N LEU A 12 -6.51 -7.07 -4.16
CA LEU A 12 -7.32 -7.92 -5.03
C LEU A 12 -8.62 -8.29 -4.30
N LYS A 13 -9.75 -8.19 -5.00
CA LYS A 13 -11.04 -8.59 -4.45
C LYS A 13 -11.08 -10.12 -4.32
N ASN A 14 -11.54 -10.63 -3.18
CA ASN A 14 -11.75 -12.07 -2.98
C ASN A 14 -12.88 -12.61 -3.87
N HIS A 15 -13.91 -11.80 -4.11
CA HIS A 15 -15.04 -12.13 -4.97
C HIS A 15 -15.07 -11.15 -6.15
N LEU A 16 -14.72 -11.65 -7.34
CA LEU A 16 -14.75 -10.90 -8.59
C LEU A 16 -15.99 -11.29 -9.37
N THR A 17 -16.78 -10.30 -9.80
CA THR A 17 -17.89 -10.53 -10.72
C THR A 17 -17.35 -10.76 -12.14
N GLU A 18 -18.15 -11.36 -13.01
CA GLU A 18 -17.80 -11.50 -14.43
C GLU A 18 -17.54 -10.13 -15.09
N LYS A 19 -18.31 -9.11 -14.70
CA LYS A 19 -18.09 -7.73 -15.14
C LYS A 19 -16.73 -7.18 -14.67
N ASP A 20 -16.33 -7.43 -13.41
CA ASP A 20 -15.00 -7.04 -12.93
C ASP A 20 -13.90 -7.73 -13.75
N LEU A 21 -14.05 -9.04 -14.03
CA LEU A 21 -13.09 -9.82 -14.83
C LEU A 21 -12.94 -9.26 -16.24
N LEU A 22 -14.07 -9.04 -16.94
CA LEU A 22 -14.08 -8.51 -18.30
C LEU A 22 -13.46 -7.12 -18.39
N THR A 23 -13.79 -6.22 -17.45
CA THR A 23 -13.36 -4.82 -17.51
C THR A 23 -11.92 -4.60 -17.03
N LEU A 24 -11.48 -5.33 -16.00
CA LEU A 24 -10.20 -5.05 -15.34
C LEU A 24 -9.10 -6.02 -15.75
N TYR A 25 -9.44 -7.25 -16.15
CA TYR A 25 -8.48 -8.35 -16.29
C TYR A 25 -8.40 -8.93 -17.72
N THR A 26 -9.14 -8.37 -18.69
CA THR A 26 -8.95 -8.72 -20.11
C THR A 26 -7.73 -7.96 -20.66
N PRO A 27 -6.69 -8.64 -21.17
CA PRO A 27 -5.55 -7.96 -21.77
C PRO A 27 -5.95 -7.21 -23.04
N THR A 28 -5.43 -5.99 -23.21
CA THR A 28 -5.62 -5.23 -24.45
C THR A 28 -4.69 -5.73 -25.56
N THR A 29 -4.95 -5.36 -26.82
CA THR A 29 -4.08 -5.69 -27.94
C THR A 29 -2.65 -5.20 -27.72
N GLU A 30 -2.48 -4.00 -27.16
CA GLU A 30 -1.15 -3.44 -26.86
C GLU A 30 -0.42 -4.27 -25.77
N GLU A 31 -1.13 -4.67 -24.71
CA GLU A 31 -0.59 -5.51 -23.64
C GLU A 31 -0.17 -6.89 -24.17
N LEU A 32 -0.93 -7.45 -25.12
CA LEU A 32 -0.59 -8.71 -25.80
C LEU A 32 0.67 -8.58 -26.65
N GLU A 33 0.80 -7.50 -27.43
CA GLU A 33 2.01 -7.24 -28.22
C GLU A 33 3.24 -6.97 -27.33
N LEU A 34 3.06 -6.29 -26.21
CA LEU A 34 4.11 -6.17 -25.19
C LEU A 34 4.54 -7.55 -24.67
N ALA A 35 3.59 -8.41 -24.26
CA ALA A 35 3.89 -9.73 -23.72
C ALA A 35 4.65 -10.60 -24.73
N LYS A 36 4.26 -10.55 -26.01
CA LYS A 36 4.98 -11.25 -27.10
C LYS A 36 6.40 -10.72 -27.27
N ARG A 37 6.64 -9.40 -27.18
CA ARG A 37 8.01 -8.86 -27.25
C ARG A 37 8.89 -9.33 -26.09
N VAL A 38 8.31 -9.57 -24.92
CA VAL A 38 9.04 -10.03 -23.73
C VAL A 38 9.38 -11.51 -23.79
N THR A 39 8.47 -12.36 -24.29
CA THR A 39 8.69 -13.81 -24.30
C THR A 39 7.88 -14.54 -25.38
N MET A 40 8.52 -15.52 -26.01
CA MET A 40 7.88 -16.44 -26.96
C MET A 40 7.26 -17.68 -26.28
N LYS A 41 7.54 -17.91 -24.99
CA LYS A 41 7.05 -19.10 -24.28
C LYS A 41 5.62 -18.86 -23.79
N PRO A 42 4.61 -19.68 -24.19
CA PRO A 42 3.21 -19.45 -23.84
C PRO A 42 2.94 -19.29 -22.33
N VAL A 43 3.57 -20.12 -21.51
CA VAL A 43 3.42 -20.11 -20.05
C VAL A 43 3.99 -18.85 -19.42
N THR A 44 5.17 -18.43 -19.89
CA THR A 44 5.83 -17.22 -19.41
C THR A 44 5.09 -15.97 -19.86
N CYS A 45 4.50 -16.00 -21.06
CA CYS A 45 3.61 -14.95 -21.58
C CYS A 45 2.36 -14.82 -20.70
N LEU A 46 1.72 -15.94 -20.36
CA LEU A 46 0.59 -15.94 -19.42
C LEU A 46 0.98 -15.34 -18.05
N ASN A 47 2.10 -15.79 -17.47
CA ASN A 47 2.56 -15.27 -16.18
C ASN A 47 2.87 -13.76 -16.24
N PHE A 48 3.42 -13.28 -17.35
CA PHE A 48 3.62 -11.85 -17.58
C PHE A 48 2.30 -11.08 -17.59
N LEU A 49 1.30 -11.56 -18.34
CA LEU A 49 0.00 -10.92 -18.44
C LEU A 49 -0.73 -10.88 -17.09
N VAL A 50 -0.73 -11.99 -16.35
CA VAL A 50 -1.33 -12.03 -14.99
C VAL A 50 -0.63 -11.03 -14.07
N LEU A 51 0.71 -10.98 -14.10
CA LEU A 51 1.49 -10.05 -13.30
C LEU A 51 1.19 -8.59 -13.69
N LEU A 52 1.10 -8.29 -14.99
CA LEU A 52 0.77 -6.96 -15.51
C LEU A 52 -0.62 -6.51 -15.05
N LYS A 53 -1.66 -7.33 -15.26
CA LYS A 53 -3.03 -6.97 -14.83
C LYS A 53 -3.13 -6.81 -13.32
N ALA A 54 -2.45 -7.66 -12.55
CA ALA A 54 -2.39 -7.50 -11.09
C ALA A 54 -1.68 -6.19 -10.70
N PHE A 55 -0.54 -5.88 -11.33
CA PHE A 55 0.22 -4.66 -11.06
C PHE A 55 -0.59 -3.40 -11.40
N GLN A 56 -1.34 -3.37 -12.50
CA GLN A 56 -2.21 -2.24 -12.83
C GLN A 56 -3.26 -1.94 -11.76
N ARG A 57 -3.70 -2.95 -11.00
CA ARG A 57 -4.67 -2.78 -9.90
C ARG A 57 -4.01 -2.44 -8.57
N LEU A 58 -2.81 -2.97 -8.32
CA LEU A 58 -2.14 -2.90 -7.04
C LEU A 58 -1.07 -1.81 -6.97
N ARG A 59 -0.47 -1.43 -8.12
CA ARG A 59 0.74 -0.61 -8.22
C ARG A 59 1.94 -1.15 -7.45
N TYR A 60 2.00 -2.47 -7.24
CA TYR A 60 3.16 -3.17 -6.72
C TYR A 60 3.22 -4.61 -7.22
N GLY A 61 4.42 -5.19 -7.22
CA GLY A 61 4.65 -6.56 -7.68
C GLY A 61 4.18 -7.64 -6.71
N VAL A 62 2.98 -8.19 -6.91
CA VAL A 62 2.45 -9.33 -6.13
C VAL A 62 3.04 -10.67 -6.57
N ALA A 63 3.11 -11.66 -5.68
CA ALA A 63 3.42 -13.03 -6.06
C ALA A 63 2.22 -13.65 -6.79
N LEU A 64 2.46 -14.37 -7.88
CA LEU A 64 1.38 -14.95 -8.67
C LEU A 64 0.62 -16.05 -7.91
N VAL A 65 1.25 -16.70 -6.92
CA VAL A 65 0.55 -17.62 -6.01
C VAL A 65 -0.55 -16.95 -5.19
N ASP A 66 -0.45 -15.64 -4.94
CA ASP A 66 -1.43 -14.86 -4.17
C ASP A 66 -2.53 -14.27 -5.06
N VAL A 67 -2.42 -14.41 -6.39
CA VAL A 67 -3.43 -13.91 -7.33
C VAL A 67 -4.61 -14.90 -7.38
N PRO A 68 -5.86 -14.43 -7.18
CA PRO A 68 -7.05 -15.27 -7.31
C PRO A 68 -7.08 -16.08 -8.60
N ALA A 69 -7.32 -17.39 -8.49
CA ALA A 69 -7.35 -18.30 -9.64
C ALA A 69 -8.40 -17.91 -10.71
N SER A 70 -9.46 -17.18 -10.33
CA SER A 70 -10.45 -16.63 -11.24
C SER A 70 -9.84 -15.63 -12.25
N ILE A 71 -8.91 -14.78 -11.81
CA ILE A 71 -8.19 -13.84 -12.69
C ILE A 71 -7.34 -14.61 -13.70
N THR A 72 -6.53 -15.55 -13.21
CA THR A 72 -5.65 -16.35 -14.08
C THR A 72 -6.46 -17.14 -15.10
N ARG A 73 -7.58 -17.77 -14.68
CA ARG A 73 -8.47 -18.50 -15.58
C ARG A 73 -9.11 -17.59 -16.64
N HIS A 74 -9.58 -16.42 -16.24
CA HIS A 74 -10.14 -15.43 -17.17
C HIS A 74 -9.13 -15.03 -18.25
N ILE A 75 -7.90 -14.70 -17.84
CA ILE A 75 -6.84 -14.30 -18.76
C ILE A 75 -6.54 -15.44 -19.73
N VAL A 76 -6.34 -16.67 -19.25
CA VAL A 76 -6.14 -17.87 -20.09
C VAL A 76 -7.21 -17.99 -21.17
N THR A 77 -8.48 -17.89 -20.77
CA THR A 77 -9.61 -17.99 -21.70
C THR A 77 -9.62 -16.85 -22.71
N SER A 78 -9.33 -15.62 -22.28
CA SER A 78 -9.34 -14.45 -23.18
C SER A 78 -8.23 -14.49 -24.24
N VAL A 79 -7.08 -15.08 -23.93
CA VAL A 79 -5.90 -15.08 -24.81
C VAL A 79 -5.67 -16.42 -25.51
N GLN A 80 -6.48 -17.44 -25.20
CA GLN A 80 -6.42 -18.79 -25.75
C GLN A 80 -5.02 -19.45 -25.64
N LEU A 81 -4.25 -19.09 -24.61
CA LEU A 81 -2.93 -19.68 -24.37
C LEU A 81 -3.06 -20.99 -23.56
N PRO A 82 -2.21 -21.99 -23.84
CA PRO A 82 -2.22 -23.23 -23.08
C PRO A 82 -1.75 -23.00 -21.64
N THR A 83 -2.50 -23.55 -20.68
CA THR A 83 -2.04 -23.67 -19.30
C THR A 83 -1.00 -24.78 -19.19
N SER A 84 0.09 -24.52 -18.46
CA SER A 84 1.11 -25.53 -18.16
C SER A 84 1.04 -26.00 -16.71
N ARG A 85 1.61 -27.19 -16.47
CA ARG A 85 1.85 -27.75 -15.14
C ARG A 85 3.02 -27.10 -14.40
N GLN A 86 3.68 -26.09 -14.99
CA GLN A 86 4.74 -25.35 -14.30
C GLN A 86 4.19 -24.78 -13.00
N LYS A 87 4.90 -25.04 -11.89
CA LYS A 87 4.52 -24.49 -10.58
C LYS A 87 4.73 -22.98 -10.62
N VAL A 88 3.66 -22.22 -10.37
CA VAL A 88 3.69 -20.74 -10.30
C VAL A 88 4.76 -20.24 -9.33
N SER A 89 4.98 -20.95 -8.22
CA SER A 89 6.05 -20.64 -7.26
C SER A 89 7.47 -20.64 -7.84
N GLN A 90 7.76 -21.46 -8.86
CA GLN A 90 9.06 -21.42 -9.54
C GLN A 90 9.24 -20.13 -10.35
N TYR A 91 8.16 -19.64 -10.96
CA TYR A 91 8.18 -18.34 -11.62
C TYR A 91 8.36 -17.21 -10.60
N ASP A 92 7.65 -17.27 -9.46
CA ASP A 92 7.76 -16.26 -8.41
C ASP A 92 9.17 -16.10 -7.84
N ALA A 93 9.91 -17.20 -7.74
CA ALA A 93 11.30 -17.20 -7.31
C ALA A 93 12.32 -16.88 -8.44
N SER A 94 11.88 -16.76 -9.69
CA SER A 94 12.78 -16.67 -10.84
C SER A 94 13.30 -15.25 -11.12
N GLU A 95 14.46 -15.16 -11.76
CA GLU A 95 14.96 -13.91 -12.36
C GLU A 95 14.05 -13.39 -13.48
N THR A 96 13.32 -14.30 -14.14
CA THR A 96 12.36 -13.93 -15.19
C THR A 96 11.28 -13.03 -14.62
N ARG A 97 10.76 -13.32 -13.42
CA ARG A 97 9.79 -12.43 -12.74
C ARG A 97 10.39 -11.05 -12.46
N ARG A 98 11.65 -10.96 -12.01
CA ARG A 98 12.31 -9.66 -11.76
C ARG A 98 12.43 -8.84 -13.04
N ARG A 99 12.81 -9.47 -14.15
CA ARG A 99 12.85 -8.83 -15.47
C ARG A 99 11.46 -8.37 -15.92
N HIS A 100 10.44 -9.20 -15.74
CA HIS A 100 9.06 -8.84 -16.07
C HIS A 100 8.58 -7.62 -15.27
N LEU A 101 8.85 -7.56 -13.95
CA LEU A 101 8.52 -6.38 -13.15
C LEU A 101 9.21 -5.11 -13.66
N SER A 102 10.47 -5.20 -14.11
CA SER A 102 11.15 -4.06 -14.74
C SER A 102 10.40 -3.59 -15.99
N VAL A 103 10.07 -4.51 -16.91
CA VAL A 103 9.33 -4.16 -18.13
C VAL A 103 7.94 -3.59 -17.82
N ILE A 104 7.24 -4.14 -16.83
CA ILE A 104 5.92 -3.65 -16.40
C ILE A 104 6.02 -2.23 -15.85
N ARG A 105 7.02 -1.94 -15.03
CA ARG A 105 7.29 -0.59 -14.53
C ARG A 105 7.56 0.40 -15.67
N ASP A 106 8.42 0.02 -16.60
CA ASP A 106 8.76 0.85 -17.75
C ASP A 106 7.52 1.11 -18.62
N TYR A 107 6.71 0.08 -18.88
CA TYR A 107 5.48 0.19 -19.66
C TYR A 107 4.42 1.07 -19.00
N LEU A 108 4.22 0.92 -17.68
CA LEU A 108 3.24 1.72 -16.92
C LEU A 108 3.78 3.09 -16.48
N GLN A 109 5.04 3.40 -16.80
CA GLN A 109 5.75 4.60 -16.36
C GLN A 109 5.73 4.76 -14.83
N ILE A 110 5.92 3.65 -14.11
CA ILE A 110 5.93 3.61 -12.64
C ILE A 110 7.36 3.36 -12.17
N ALA A 111 7.92 4.31 -11.41
CA ALA A 111 9.23 4.17 -10.79
C ALA A 111 9.18 3.20 -9.60
N ALA A 112 10.27 2.47 -9.34
CA ALA A 112 10.34 1.58 -8.18
C ALA A 112 10.26 2.38 -6.86
N PHE A 113 9.85 1.72 -5.77
CA PHE A 113 9.92 2.30 -4.44
C PHE A 113 11.37 2.33 -3.95
N ASP A 114 12.08 3.41 -4.26
CA ASP A 114 13.47 3.64 -3.91
C ASP A 114 13.61 4.77 -2.85
N GLN A 115 14.83 5.28 -2.67
CA GLN A 115 15.10 6.36 -1.73
C GLN A 115 14.30 7.63 -2.05
N LYS A 116 14.12 7.97 -3.33
CA LYS A 116 13.35 9.15 -3.75
C LYS A 116 11.87 8.98 -3.44
N ALA A 117 11.32 7.79 -3.70
CA ALA A 117 9.93 7.46 -3.35
C ALA A 117 9.72 7.53 -1.82
N HIS A 118 10.68 7.02 -1.06
CA HIS A 118 10.64 7.06 0.41
C HIS A 118 10.72 8.49 0.95
N GLU A 119 11.55 9.35 0.38
CA GLU A 119 11.63 10.78 0.74
C GLU A 119 10.33 11.52 0.41
N ALA A 120 9.77 11.33 -0.78
CA ALA A 120 8.48 11.91 -1.16
C ALA A 120 7.35 11.50 -0.20
N MET A 121 7.30 10.22 0.16
CA MET A 121 6.36 9.70 1.15
C MET A 121 6.53 10.36 2.52
N LEU A 122 7.77 10.49 3.01
CA LEU A 122 8.03 11.13 4.31
C LEU A 122 7.67 12.61 4.30
N GLU A 123 7.93 13.32 3.21
CA GLU A 123 7.62 14.74 3.09
C GLU A 123 6.10 14.95 3.09
N ALA A 124 5.35 14.16 2.33
CA ALA A 124 3.89 14.21 2.37
C ALA A 124 3.32 13.92 3.77
N LEU A 125 3.89 12.94 4.49
CA LEU A 125 3.49 12.64 5.86
C LEU A 125 3.77 13.81 6.83
N LYS A 126 4.91 14.49 6.70
CA LYS A 126 5.26 15.64 7.54
C LYS A 126 4.35 16.84 7.27
N MET A 127 4.00 17.10 6.02
CA MET A 127 3.03 18.14 5.70
C MET A 127 1.63 17.77 6.21
N ALA A 128 1.25 16.49 6.07
CA ALA A 128 -0.09 16.03 6.45
C ALA A 128 -0.33 16.04 7.97
N VAL A 129 0.68 15.73 8.77
CA VAL A 129 0.53 15.60 10.24
C VAL A 129 0.12 16.91 10.93
N GLU A 130 0.46 18.06 10.33
CA GLU A 130 0.06 19.37 10.85
C GLU A 130 -1.46 19.59 10.78
N ALA A 131 -2.12 19.00 9.77
CA ALA A 131 -3.56 19.17 9.54
C ALA A 131 -4.40 17.95 9.94
N LYS A 132 -3.80 16.75 9.95
CA LYS A 132 -4.47 15.46 10.15
C LYS A 132 -3.75 14.62 11.18
N TYR A 133 -4.47 14.21 12.21
CA TYR A 133 -3.91 13.41 13.31
C TYR A 133 -4.17 11.90 13.18
N ASP A 134 -5.21 11.49 12.44
CA ASP A 134 -5.58 10.10 12.30
C ASP A 134 -4.58 9.33 11.41
N LEU A 135 -4.18 8.12 11.84
CA LEU A 135 -3.19 7.32 11.09
C LEU A 135 -3.73 6.82 9.75
N VAL A 136 -5.04 6.56 9.64
CA VAL A 136 -5.68 6.16 8.38
C VAL A 136 -5.56 7.28 7.37
N ASP A 137 -5.85 8.52 7.77
CA ASP A 137 -5.72 9.70 6.92
C ASP A 137 -4.27 9.90 6.47
N LEU A 138 -3.31 9.78 7.39
CA LEU A 138 -1.88 9.90 7.07
C LEU A 138 -1.42 8.83 6.06
N VAL A 139 -1.86 7.58 6.24
CA VAL A 139 -1.55 6.49 5.30
C VAL A 139 -2.18 6.75 3.94
N ASN A 140 -3.44 7.22 3.89
CA ASN A 140 -4.12 7.54 2.64
C ASN A 140 -3.43 8.68 1.89
N ILE A 141 -3.01 9.74 2.59
CA ILE A 141 -2.29 10.86 1.98
C ILE A 141 -0.92 10.40 1.43
N ALA A 142 -0.18 9.58 2.18
CA ALA A 142 1.07 9.01 1.69
C ALA A 142 0.88 8.12 0.45
N LEU A 143 -0.22 7.36 0.40
CA LEU A 143 -0.60 6.56 -0.75
C LEU A 143 -0.93 7.43 -1.97
N GLU A 144 -1.75 8.46 -1.78
CA GLU A 144 -2.12 9.41 -2.84
C GLU A 144 -0.89 10.11 -3.41
N GLU A 145 0.05 10.52 -2.55
CA GLU A 145 1.31 11.11 -2.96
C GLU A 145 2.12 10.17 -3.88
N LEU A 146 2.34 8.93 -3.43
CA LEU A 146 3.10 7.95 -4.20
C LEU A 146 2.41 7.62 -5.54
N VAL A 147 1.08 7.56 -5.55
CA VAL A 147 0.30 7.36 -6.77
C VAL A 147 0.45 8.54 -7.73
N ARG A 148 0.39 9.77 -7.21
CA ARG A 148 0.50 11.02 -7.97
C ARG A 148 1.89 11.18 -8.58
N GLU A 149 2.94 10.87 -7.83
CA GLU A 149 4.33 10.93 -8.29
C GLU A 149 4.76 9.69 -9.10
N HIS A 150 3.82 8.80 -9.43
CA HIS A 150 4.04 7.59 -10.23
C HIS A 150 5.08 6.62 -9.65
N PHE A 151 5.08 6.46 -8.32
CA PHE A 151 5.89 5.46 -7.63
C PHE A 151 5.14 4.15 -7.40
N GLU A 152 5.89 3.05 -7.39
CA GLU A 152 5.45 1.74 -6.90
C GLU A 152 5.09 1.87 -5.41
N LEU A 153 4.00 1.24 -5.00
CA LEU A 153 3.59 1.27 -3.61
C LEU A 153 4.43 0.31 -2.76
N PRO A 154 4.92 0.73 -1.59
CA PRO A 154 5.58 -0.18 -0.67
C PRO A 154 4.53 -1.08 0.01
N GLY A 155 5.01 -2.09 0.73
CA GLY A 155 4.14 -2.88 1.61
C GLY A 155 3.44 -1.99 2.64
N PHE A 156 2.20 -2.31 2.98
CA PHE A 156 1.38 -1.52 3.93
C PHE A 156 2.10 -1.22 5.25
N SER A 157 2.83 -2.20 5.80
CA SER A 157 3.57 -2.03 7.06
C SER A 157 4.66 -0.96 7.00
N THR A 158 5.20 -0.67 5.80
CA THR A 158 6.14 0.43 5.59
C THR A 158 5.44 1.78 5.72
N LEU A 159 4.27 1.95 5.09
CA LEU A 159 3.44 3.16 5.20
C LEU A 159 2.98 3.38 6.64
N GLU A 160 2.44 2.34 7.26
CA GLU A 160 1.96 2.39 8.65
C GLU A 160 3.10 2.80 9.59
N ARG A 161 4.27 2.18 9.47
CA ARG A 161 5.42 2.50 10.32
C ARG A 161 5.89 3.94 10.10
N ALA A 162 5.96 4.39 8.84
CA ALA A 162 6.35 5.77 8.54
C ALA A 162 5.37 6.78 9.14
N ALA A 163 4.07 6.58 8.94
CA ALA A 163 3.03 7.44 9.51
C ALA A 163 3.08 7.49 11.04
N ARG A 164 3.28 6.35 11.70
CA ARG A 164 3.43 6.28 13.16
C ARG A 164 4.66 7.04 13.65
N THR A 165 5.79 6.89 12.97
CA THR A 165 7.04 7.59 13.32
C THR A 165 6.87 9.10 13.20
N VAL A 166 6.34 9.59 12.07
CA VAL A 166 6.12 11.02 11.85
C VAL A 166 5.13 11.59 12.87
N ARG A 167 4.00 10.90 13.12
CA ARG A 167 3.02 11.33 14.12
C ARG A 167 3.59 11.39 15.52
N LYS A 168 4.40 10.40 15.91
CA LYS A 168 5.06 10.39 17.22
C LYS A 168 6.02 11.58 17.36
N ALA A 169 6.86 11.83 16.36
CA ALA A 169 7.79 12.95 16.38
C ALA A 169 7.06 14.31 16.47
N HIS A 170 5.98 14.48 15.71
CA HIS A 170 5.18 15.70 15.76
C HIS A 170 4.53 15.91 17.14
N LEU A 171 3.99 14.85 17.75
CA LEU A 171 3.44 14.91 19.10
C LEU A 171 4.49 15.28 20.15
N GLU A 172 5.66 14.65 20.10
CA GLU A 172 6.77 14.96 21.02
C GLU A 172 7.17 16.44 20.90
N GLN A 173 7.23 16.97 19.68
CA GLN A 173 7.49 18.38 19.44
C GLN A 173 6.39 19.29 20.02
N LEU A 174 5.12 18.97 19.78
CA LEU A 174 3.99 19.74 20.33
C LEU A 174 3.99 19.73 21.86
N TYR A 175 4.22 18.57 22.48
CA TYR A 175 4.31 18.47 23.94
C TYR A 175 5.46 19.28 24.50
N GLN A 176 6.62 19.27 23.83
CA GLN A 176 7.76 20.08 24.23
C GLN A 176 7.44 21.58 24.16
N GLN A 177 6.85 22.03 23.05
CA GLN A 177 6.46 23.44 22.87
C GLN A 177 5.44 23.90 23.93
N VAL A 178 4.42 23.07 24.19
CA VAL A 178 3.42 23.37 25.22
C VAL A 178 4.07 23.40 26.60
N SER A 179 4.93 22.44 26.92
CA SER A 179 5.66 22.39 28.19
C SER A 179 6.48 23.67 28.38
N GLU A 180 7.30 24.05 27.40
CA GLU A 180 8.15 25.24 27.44
C GLU A 180 7.35 26.55 27.59
N ALA A 181 6.16 26.62 27.00
CA ALA A 181 5.27 27.79 27.13
C ALA A 181 4.61 27.94 28.52
N LEU A 182 4.55 26.86 29.32
CA LEU A 182 3.93 26.89 30.64
C LEU A 182 4.88 27.45 31.71
N THR A 183 4.41 28.48 32.42
CA THR A 183 5.11 29.03 33.59
C THR A 183 5.10 28.03 34.76
N SER A 184 6.01 28.22 35.73
CA SER A 184 6.09 27.39 36.94
C SER A 184 4.76 27.34 37.72
N ALA A 185 4.04 28.47 37.79
CA ALA A 185 2.74 28.55 38.44
C ALA A 185 1.67 27.73 37.70
N GLN A 186 1.61 27.82 36.36
CA GLN A 186 0.67 27.03 35.55
C GLN A 186 0.97 25.53 35.62
N ARG A 187 2.26 25.15 35.66
CA ARG A 187 2.68 23.75 35.85
C ARG A 187 2.25 23.20 37.20
N GLN A 188 2.39 23.99 38.27
CA GLN A 188 1.91 23.61 39.61
C GLN A 188 0.38 23.46 39.66
N GLN A 189 -0.35 24.36 39.01
CA GLN A 189 -1.82 24.28 38.91
C GLN A 189 -2.28 23.09 38.06
N LEU A 190 -1.57 22.76 36.97
CA LEU A 190 -1.84 21.53 36.20
C LEU A 190 -1.56 20.29 37.04
N ALA A 191 -0.46 20.26 37.78
CA ALA A 191 -0.12 19.14 38.66
C ALA A 191 -1.17 18.94 39.77
N SER A 192 -1.75 20.02 40.33
CA SER A 192 -2.79 19.89 41.35
C SER A 192 -4.04 19.18 40.83
N PHE A 193 -4.41 19.36 39.56
CA PHE A 193 -5.53 18.64 38.93
C PHE A 193 -5.26 17.15 38.72
N PHE A 194 -4.00 16.72 38.61
CA PHE A 194 -3.63 15.31 38.49
C PHE A 194 -3.42 14.61 39.84
N SER A 195 -3.26 15.35 40.94
CA SER A 195 -3.10 14.80 42.30
C SER A 195 -4.42 14.55 43.05
N GLU A 196 -5.56 15.00 42.52
CA GLU A 196 -6.88 14.80 43.14
C GLU A 196 -7.56 13.46 42.75
N GLY A 197 -6.84 12.55 42.07
CA GLY A 197 -7.39 11.33 41.48
C GLY A 197 -7.13 10.03 42.24
N ASP A 198 -7.23 10.02 43.57
CA ASP A 198 -7.21 8.78 44.38
C ASP A 198 -8.51 8.60 45.20
N GLU A 199 -9.55 9.40 44.93
CA GLU A 199 -10.90 9.12 45.39
C GLU A 199 -11.75 8.57 44.23
N ASP A 200 -12.38 7.42 44.46
CA ASP A 200 -13.30 6.73 43.54
C ASP A 200 -14.01 7.69 42.60
N THR A 201 -13.81 7.51 41.30
CA THR A 201 -14.56 8.31 40.34
C THR A 201 -16.05 8.08 40.58
N HIS A 202 -16.88 9.15 40.52
CA HIS A 202 -18.34 9.03 40.70
C HIS A 202 -19.01 7.97 39.79
N TRP A 203 -18.33 7.58 38.71
CA TRP A 203 -18.69 6.51 37.81
C TRP A 203 -18.50 5.09 38.38
N GLU A 204 -17.47 4.87 39.21
CA GLU A 204 -17.23 3.59 39.89
C GLU A 204 -18.21 3.33 41.03
N ARG A 205 -18.78 4.40 41.62
CA ARG A 205 -19.85 4.30 42.64
C ARG A 205 -21.23 3.97 42.06
N LEU A 206 -21.39 3.96 40.73
CA LEU A 206 -22.65 3.64 40.03
C LEU A 206 -22.66 2.19 39.46
N LYS A 207 -21.61 1.42 39.68
CA LYS A 207 -21.54 -0.02 39.37
C LYS A 207 -21.91 -0.87 40.57
#